data_AF-A0A067Q4B2-F1
#
_entry.id   AF-A0A067Q4B2-F1
#
_cell.length_a   1.000
_cell.length_b   1.000
_cell.length_c   1.000
_cell.angle_alpha   90.00
_cell.angle_beta   90.00
_cell.angle_gamma   90.00
#
_symmetry.space_group_name_H-M   'P 1'
#
loop_
_entity.id
_entity.type
_entity.pdbx_description
1 polymer ?
#
loop_
_entity_poly.entity_id
_entity_poly.type
_entity_poly.pdbx_seq_one_letter_code
_entity_poly.pdbx_strand_id
1 'polypeptide(L)'
;MQQQRAQRAFGPYVPPHNSTTPLADPQMGSKGVNDLLHTLRGEQFRHSQNLRRTRAHLLPSHISNTPSLPLEILHASQGLSHTGESFPPPQPTVPTNVRPFAGPGPPKSWIPSSQSEEFSHESALWRARALSVIFSRLPFSSTLSTKVLTNPAYSPSSHPNSTSVPPLTLLCLRIILSDYLSSDDFTEDLVLSIPPHLRRDLLRYTTIHYPLPSAKLFGLCEPDGHADGELIVVGPSASLQSNHFRTHDRPQREHQDGFSEGVEIAIDDLSWDSPATTLPPPFHTLILLSTPLPLPSIPSLPATLTHVALLSLPSPIPIHRLPMLCPLLVVLDLSFNSWIREVPAGLKRVDWGRWRRLEILGLRGGSIRSGGEEYEQLRVRVNKGRWADVEIVVDDHVVELQLD
;
A
#
# COMPACT_ATOMS: atom_id res chain seq x y z
N MET A 1 -12.41 52.75 -17.45
CA MET A 1 -12.81 51.42 -17.92
C MET A 1 -13.84 50.84 -16.94
N GLN A 2 -15.08 50.73 -17.39
CA GLN A 2 -16.24 50.32 -16.58
C GLN A 2 -16.22 48.81 -16.30
N GLN A 3 -16.34 48.44 -15.02
CA GLN A 3 -16.62 47.07 -14.58
C GLN A 3 -18.13 46.83 -14.61
N GLN A 4 -18.60 45.97 -15.51
CA GLN A 4 -19.97 45.44 -15.48
C GLN A 4 -20.02 44.19 -14.58
N ARG A 5 -20.70 44.35 -13.44
CA ARG A 5 -21.03 43.28 -12.49
C ARG A 5 -22.33 42.62 -12.95
N ALA A 6 -22.23 41.40 -13.49
CA ALA A 6 -23.39 40.59 -13.84
C ALA A 6 -24.00 39.95 -12.58
N GLN A 7 -25.11 40.51 -12.10
CA GLN A 7 -25.96 39.90 -11.08
C GLN A 7 -26.82 38.83 -11.73
N ARG A 8 -26.59 37.55 -11.41
CA ARG A 8 -27.51 36.45 -11.75
C ARG A 8 -28.55 36.33 -10.65
N ALA A 9 -29.81 36.60 -11.00
CA ALA A 9 -30.97 36.38 -10.14
C ALA A 9 -31.22 34.88 -9.95
N PHE A 10 -31.31 34.43 -8.71
CA PHE A 10 -31.77 33.09 -8.36
C PHE A 10 -33.31 33.08 -8.41
N GLY A 11 -33.86 32.24 -9.29
CA GLY A 11 -35.30 32.00 -9.36
C GLY A 11 -35.80 31.15 -8.17
N PRO A 12 -37.10 31.25 -7.81
CA PRO A 12 -37.67 30.52 -6.69
C PRO A 12 -37.75 29.02 -6.97
N TYR A 13 -37.37 28.23 -5.98
CA TYR A 13 -37.44 26.77 -5.95
C TYR A 13 -38.90 26.31 -5.88
N VAL A 14 -39.34 25.49 -6.85
CA VAL A 14 -40.67 24.86 -6.87
C VAL A 14 -40.50 23.39 -6.51
N PRO A 15 -41.10 22.90 -5.40
CA PRO A 15 -41.02 21.50 -5.01
C PRO A 15 -41.88 20.62 -5.93
N PRO A 16 -41.46 19.37 -6.23
CA PRO A 16 -42.23 18.47 -7.06
C PRO A 16 -43.48 17.94 -6.35
N HIS A 17 -44.62 18.07 -7.01
CA HIS A 17 -45.92 17.54 -6.60
C HIS A 17 -45.95 16.00 -6.68
N ASN A 18 -46.56 15.39 -5.66
CA ASN A 18 -46.85 13.96 -5.56
C ASN A 18 -47.79 13.51 -6.69
N SER A 19 -47.30 12.59 -7.52
CA SER A 19 -48.10 11.88 -8.51
C SER A 19 -48.83 10.69 -7.87
N THR A 20 -50.15 10.79 -7.91
CA THR A 20 -51.18 9.80 -7.58
C THR A 20 -50.98 8.48 -8.32
N THR A 21 -50.84 7.37 -7.59
CA THR A 21 -50.85 5.99 -8.10
C THR A 21 -52.28 5.49 -8.32
N PRO A 22 -52.58 4.80 -9.45
CA PRO A 22 -53.88 4.21 -9.71
C PRO A 22 -54.06 2.83 -9.02
N LEU A 23 -55.34 2.50 -8.85
CA LEU A 23 -55.93 1.33 -8.19
C LEU A 23 -55.61 -0.03 -8.85
N ALA A 24 -55.56 -1.03 -7.96
CA ALA A 24 -55.98 -2.44 -8.09
C ALA A 24 -55.02 -3.48 -8.70
N ASP A 25 -54.58 -4.45 -7.89
CA ASP A 25 -55.28 -5.75 -7.77
C ASP A 25 -54.92 -6.51 -6.46
N PRO A 26 -55.83 -7.31 -5.86
CA PRO A 26 -55.66 -7.89 -4.54
C PRO A 26 -55.15 -9.34 -4.60
N GLN A 27 -53.86 -9.54 -4.32
CA GLN A 27 -53.35 -10.81 -3.79
C GLN A 27 -52.47 -10.53 -2.57
N MET A 28 -53.13 -10.29 -1.42
CA MET A 28 -52.48 -10.25 -0.12
C MET A 28 -52.57 -11.62 0.55
N GLY A 29 -51.42 -12.28 0.68
CA GLY A 29 -51.21 -13.40 1.59
C GLY A 29 -49.88 -13.23 2.31
N SER A 30 -49.95 -12.76 3.57
CA SER A 30 -48.95 -12.81 4.65
C SER A 30 -47.61 -12.05 4.56
N LYS A 31 -47.10 -11.62 3.39
CA LYS A 31 -45.77 -10.93 3.35
C LYS A 31 -45.79 -9.45 3.77
N GLY A 32 -46.94 -8.77 3.64
CA GLY A 32 -47.05 -7.35 3.93
C GLY A 32 -46.86 -6.97 5.41
N VAL A 33 -47.18 -7.86 6.35
CA VAL A 33 -47.05 -7.56 7.79
C VAL A 33 -45.59 -7.53 8.21
N ASN A 34 -44.74 -8.40 7.65
CA ASN A 34 -43.33 -8.49 8.03
C ASN A 34 -42.53 -7.30 7.47
N ASP A 35 -42.83 -6.88 6.24
CA ASP A 35 -42.26 -5.67 5.65
C ASP A 35 -42.74 -4.41 6.38
N LEU A 36 -44.01 -4.36 6.79
CA LEU A 36 -44.54 -3.25 7.60
C LEU A 36 -43.87 -3.18 8.98
N LEU A 37 -43.63 -4.32 9.64
CA LEU A 37 -42.91 -4.38 10.92
C LEU A 37 -41.43 -4.01 10.79
N HIS A 38 -40.75 -4.44 9.72
CA HIS A 38 -39.37 -4.05 9.46
C HIS A 38 -39.25 -2.55 9.18
N THR A 39 -40.21 -1.98 8.44
CA THR A 39 -40.25 -0.55 8.13
C THR A 39 -40.56 0.28 9.37
N LEU A 40 -41.55 -0.12 10.18
CA LEU A 40 -41.90 0.55 11.44
C LEU A 40 -40.78 0.49 12.48
N ARG A 41 -40.06 -0.65 12.58
CA ARG A 41 -38.88 -0.75 13.46
C ARG A 41 -37.73 0.16 12.98
N GLY A 42 -37.49 0.22 11.67
CA GLY A 42 -36.49 1.12 11.09
C GLY A 42 -36.84 2.60 11.29
N GLU A 43 -38.12 2.95 11.20
CA GLU A 43 -38.59 4.32 11.38
C GLU A 43 -38.54 4.75 12.85
N GLN A 44 -38.95 3.90 13.81
CA GLN A 44 -38.79 4.18 15.24
C GLN A 44 -37.31 4.34 15.64
N PHE A 45 -36.41 3.57 15.03
CA PHE A 45 -34.97 3.73 15.26
C PHE A 45 -34.46 5.09 14.75
N ARG A 46 -34.86 5.52 13.54
CA ARG A 46 -34.51 6.83 13.00
C ARG A 46 -35.15 7.98 13.79
N HIS A 47 -36.40 7.83 14.22
CA HIS A 47 -37.13 8.83 14.98
C HIS A 47 -36.56 8.96 16.41
N SER A 48 -36.14 7.86 17.05
CA SER A 48 -35.46 7.91 18.35
C SER A 48 -34.05 8.51 18.27
N GLN A 49 -33.30 8.26 17.19
CA GLN A 49 -32.04 8.95 16.90
C GLN A 49 -32.25 10.47 16.72
N ASN A 50 -33.28 10.87 15.95
CA ASN A 50 -33.59 12.28 15.71
C ASN A 50 -34.14 13.00 16.96
N LEU A 51 -35.03 12.37 17.73
CA LEU A 51 -35.58 12.91 18.98
C LEU A 51 -34.50 13.11 20.04
N ARG A 52 -33.51 12.22 20.10
CA ARG A 52 -32.39 12.37 21.02
C ARG A 52 -31.57 13.63 20.74
N ARG A 53 -31.72 14.29 19.58
CA ARG A 53 -31.02 15.54 19.19
C ARG A 53 -29.53 15.56 19.54
N THR A 54 -28.94 14.39 19.74
CA THR A 54 -27.54 14.26 20.08
C THR A 54 -26.80 14.41 18.78
N ARG A 55 -26.38 15.64 18.50
CA ARG A 55 -25.10 15.89 17.84
C ARG A 55 -23.98 15.30 18.72
N ALA A 56 -23.97 13.99 18.93
CA ALA A 56 -22.83 13.26 19.42
C ALA A 56 -21.98 12.87 18.21
N HIS A 57 -21.56 13.89 17.46
CA HIS A 57 -20.40 13.73 16.60
C HIS A 57 -19.17 13.80 17.51
N LEU A 58 -18.47 12.65 17.56
CA LEU A 58 -17.02 12.58 17.56
C LEU A 58 -16.28 12.94 18.87
N LEU A 59 -16.63 12.28 19.97
CA LEU A 59 -15.62 11.89 20.95
C LEU A 59 -15.67 10.37 21.08
N PRO A 60 -14.53 9.65 20.92
CA PRO A 60 -14.48 8.21 21.12
C PRO A 60 -14.60 7.95 22.62
N SER A 61 -15.83 7.80 23.09
CA SER A 61 -16.08 7.25 24.42
C SER A 61 -15.57 5.81 24.39
N HIS A 62 -14.44 5.59 25.08
CA HIS A 62 -13.97 4.29 25.54
C HIS A 62 -15.12 3.53 26.20
N ILE A 63 -15.84 2.73 25.40
CA ILE A 63 -16.65 1.64 25.94
C ILE A 63 -15.70 0.45 25.95
N SER A 64 -15.19 0.20 27.15
CA SER A 64 -14.48 -0.98 27.56
C SER A 64 -15.32 -2.23 27.26
N ASN A 65 -15.16 -2.79 26.06
CA ASN A 65 -15.39 -4.21 25.84
C ASN A 65 -14.19 -4.97 26.39
N THR A 66 -14.07 -4.99 27.73
CA THR A 66 -13.15 -5.90 28.41
C THR A 66 -13.69 -7.32 28.23
N PRO A 67 -12.93 -8.25 27.61
CA PRO A 67 -13.33 -9.64 27.57
C PRO A 67 -13.37 -10.17 29.01
N SER A 68 -14.49 -10.76 29.41
CA SER A 68 -14.72 -11.33 30.75
C SER A 68 -13.97 -12.65 30.99
N LEU A 69 -12.83 -12.85 30.34
CA LEU A 69 -12.02 -14.05 30.47
C LEU A 69 -10.75 -13.71 31.28
N PRO A 70 -10.48 -14.45 32.38
CA PRO A 70 -9.27 -14.27 33.17
C PRO A 70 -8.02 -14.44 32.29
N LEU A 71 -7.15 -13.42 32.28
CA LEU A 71 -5.89 -13.40 31.52
C LEU A 71 -4.90 -14.51 31.92
N GLU A 72 -5.12 -15.17 33.07
CA GLU A 72 -4.21 -16.19 33.61
C GLU A 72 -4.22 -17.52 32.82
N ILE A 73 -5.24 -17.77 31.98
CA ILE A 73 -5.33 -19.04 31.23
C ILE A 73 -4.56 -18.99 29.90
N LEU A 74 -4.31 -17.81 29.33
CA LEU A 74 -3.66 -17.69 28.01
C LEU A 74 -2.12 -17.79 28.06
N HIS A 75 -1.50 -17.63 29.23
CA HIS A 75 -0.05 -17.59 29.37
C HIS A 75 0.57 -18.82 30.09
N ALA A 76 -0.24 -19.80 30.51
CA ALA A 76 0.23 -20.94 31.31
C ALA A 76 0.84 -22.11 30.50
N SER A 77 0.96 -22.03 29.17
CA SER A 77 1.44 -23.15 28.34
C SER A 77 2.80 -22.96 27.67
N GLN A 78 3.54 -21.87 27.97
CA GLN A 78 4.89 -21.67 27.46
C GLN A 78 5.90 -21.56 28.60
N GLY A 79 6.25 -22.69 29.20
CA GLY A 79 7.35 -22.75 30.14
C GLY A 79 7.61 -24.17 30.63
N LEU A 80 8.71 -24.76 30.14
CA LEU A 80 9.47 -25.91 30.64
C LEU A 80 9.66 -27.01 29.56
N SER A 81 10.57 -26.76 28.63
CA SER A 81 11.28 -27.86 27.95
C SER A 81 12.66 -27.99 28.57
N HIS A 82 12.73 -28.93 29.51
CA HIS A 82 13.95 -29.48 30.05
C HIS A 82 14.80 -30.13 28.95
N THR A 83 16.10 -29.94 29.09
CA THR A 83 17.19 -30.71 28.52
C THR A 83 16.98 -32.22 28.59
N GLY A 84 17.24 -32.94 27.49
CA GLY A 84 17.64 -34.35 27.53
C GLY A 84 16.81 -35.29 26.63
N GLU A 85 17.53 -35.97 25.75
CA GLU A 85 17.15 -37.17 24.98
C GLU A 85 16.43 -36.97 23.64
N SER A 86 17.20 -37.24 22.59
CA SER A 86 16.81 -37.32 21.19
C SER A 86 15.90 -38.53 20.93
N PHE A 87 14.61 -38.27 20.73
CA PHE A 87 13.73 -39.18 19.98
C PHE A 87 13.45 -38.58 18.60
N PRO A 88 13.38 -39.40 17.52
CA PRO A 88 13.05 -38.91 16.20
C PRO A 88 11.61 -38.36 16.19
N PRO A 89 11.36 -37.20 15.55
CA PRO A 89 10.03 -36.62 15.51
C PRO A 89 9.07 -37.53 14.72
N PRO A 90 7.86 -37.83 15.24
CA PRO A 90 6.85 -38.54 14.47
C PRO A 90 6.43 -37.67 13.28
N GLN A 91 6.49 -38.26 12.08
CA GLN A 91 6.04 -37.61 10.86
C GLN A 91 4.55 -37.23 10.98
N PRO A 92 4.15 -36.00 10.62
CA PRO A 92 2.75 -35.61 10.60
C PRO A 92 2.04 -36.35 9.47
N THR A 93 1.29 -37.39 9.81
CA THR A 93 0.31 -38.01 8.92
C THR A 93 -0.85 -37.03 8.73
N VAL A 94 -0.96 -36.47 7.53
CA VAL A 94 -2.07 -35.61 7.11
C VAL A 94 -3.37 -36.42 7.24
N PRO A 95 -4.36 -36.00 8.08
CA PRO A 95 -5.61 -36.71 8.20
C PRO A 95 -6.50 -36.40 6.99
N THR A 96 -6.38 -37.20 5.92
CA THR A 96 -7.13 -37.04 4.66
C THR A 96 -8.59 -37.51 4.71
N ASN A 97 -9.17 -37.78 5.88
CA ASN A 97 -10.57 -38.21 5.96
C ASN A 97 -11.26 -37.61 7.19
N VAL A 98 -11.77 -36.38 7.03
CA VAL A 98 -12.75 -35.82 7.96
C VAL A 98 -14.02 -36.66 7.82
N ARG A 99 -14.24 -37.55 8.78
CA ARG A 99 -15.49 -38.33 8.86
C ARG A 99 -16.67 -37.35 8.90
N PRO A 100 -17.78 -37.63 8.18
CA PRO A 100 -18.99 -36.85 8.30
C PRO A 100 -19.52 -37.00 9.73
N PHE A 101 -19.45 -35.94 10.52
CA PHE A 101 -20.07 -35.90 11.84
C PHE A 101 -21.58 -35.81 11.66
N ALA A 102 -22.33 -36.65 12.38
CA ALA A 102 -23.78 -36.56 12.44
C ALA A 102 -24.18 -35.36 13.32
N GLY A 103 -24.63 -34.26 12.70
CA GLY A 103 -25.10 -33.07 13.40
C GLY A 103 -25.00 -31.81 12.53
N PRO A 104 -25.61 -30.68 12.95
CA PRO A 104 -25.32 -29.39 12.34
C PRO A 104 -23.82 -29.11 12.48
N GLY A 105 -23.17 -28.68 11.38
CA GLY A 105 -21.75 -28.36 11.40
C GLY A 105 -21.42 -27.30 12.46
N PRO A 106 -20.17 -27.27 12.97
CA PRO A 106 -19.76 -26.26 13.94
C PRO A 106 -20.03 -24.85 13.39
N PRO A 107 -20.38 -23.88 14.26
CA PRO A 107 -20.53 -22.48 13.87
C PRO A 107 -19.31 -22.01 13.06
N LYS A 108 -19.50 -21.10 12.09
CA LYS A 108 -18.40 -20.54 11.30
C LYS A 108 -17.28 -19.91 12.15
N SER A 109 -17.60 -19.45 13.37
CA SER A 109 -16.64 -18.94 14.35
C SER A 109 -15.82 -20.01 15.07
N TRP A 110 -16.22 -21.29 15.00
CA TRP A 110 -15.59 -22.44 15.65
C TRP A 110 -14.80 -23.32 14.70
N ILE A 111 -15.09 -23.22 13.40
CA ILE A 111 -14.13 -23.65 12.39
C ILE A 111 -12.99 -22.64 12.60
N PRO A 112 -11.83 -23.03 13.19
CA PRO A 112 -10.66 -22.15 13.12
C PRO A 112 -10.58 -21.85 11.65
N SER A 113 -10.75 -20.58 11.26
CA SER A 113 -10.77 -20.20 9.84
C SER A 113 -9.55 -20.88 9.32
N SER A 114 -9.77 -22.01 8.63
CA SER A 114 -8.68 -22.84 8.14
C SER A 114 -7.92 -21.78 7.43
N GLN A 115 -6.67 -21.54 7.87
CA GLN A 115 -5.78 -20.65 7.19
C GLN A 115 -5.81 -21.20 5.79
N SER A 116 -6.75 -20.72 4.97
CA SER A 116 -6.66 -20.79 3.55
C SER A 116 -5.29 -20.23 3.42
N GLU A 117 -4.41 -21.00 2.81
CA GLU A 117 -3.18 -20.46 2.29
C GLU A 117 -3.54 -19.39 1.22
N GLU A 118 -4.42 -18.42 1.51
CA GLU A 118 -4.06 -17.01 1.45
C GLU A 118 -2.67 -16.91 2.05
N PHE A 119 -1.70 -17.25 1.19
CA PHE A 119 -0.31 -16.85 1.28
C PHE A 119 -0.32 -15.55 2.02
N SER A 120 0.14 -15.56 3.26
CA SER A 120 0.16 -14.35 4.06
C SER A 120 0.87 -13.33 3.17
N HIS A 121 0.09 -12.38 2.66
CA HIS A 121 0.56 -11.25 1.87
C HIS A 121 1.48 -10.36 2.75
N GLU A 122 1.79 -10.83 3.96
CA GLU A 122 2.70 -10.26 4.93
C GLU A 122 3.96 -11.11 5.13
N SER A 123 4.15 -12.19 4.36
CA SER A 123 5.42 -12.92 4.39
C SER A 123 6.52 -12.14 3.67
N ALA A 124 7.75 -12.18 4.20
CA ALA A 124 8.89 -11.51 3.58
C ALA A 124 9.17 -12.03 2.16
N LEU A 125 8.98 -13.33 1.94
CA LEU A 125 9.13 -13.95 0.61
C LEU A 125 8.12 -13.38 -0.39
N TRP A 126 6.85 -13.23 0.01
CA TRP A 126 5.85 -12.61 -0.85
C TRP A 126 6.19 -11.16 -1.16
N ARG A 127 6.61 -10.36 -0.16
CA ARG A 127 7.02 -8.97 -0.39
C ARG A 127 8.22 -8.85 -1.32
N ALA A 128 9.24 -9.70 -1.14
CA ALA A 128 10.40 -9.77 -2.04
C ALA A 128 9.97 -10.07 -3.48
N ARG A 129 9.06 -11.05 -3.67
CA ARG A 129 8.48 -11.35 -4.99
C ARG A 129 7.67 -10.17 -5.52
N ALA A 130 6.81 -9.57 -4.71
CA ALA A 130 5.95 -8.46 -5.12
C ALA A 130 6.76 -7.24 -5.57
N LEU A 131 7.90 -6.97 -4.93
CA LEU A 131 8.76 -5.83 -5.21
C LEU A 131 9.86 -6.12 -6.25
N SER A 132 10.00 -7.37 -6.70
CA SER A 132 11.14 -7.76 -7.55
C SER A 132 11.23 -6.98 -8.87
N VAL A 133 10.08 -6.69 -9.51
CA VAL A 133 10.05 -5.95 -10.78
C VAL A 133 10.55 -4.53 -10.57
N ILE A 134 9.96 -3.78 -9.65
CA ILE A 134 10.37 -2.40 -9.40
C ILE A 134 11.81 -2.30 -8.90
N PHE A 135 12.22 -3.16 -7.95
CA PHE A 135 13.58 -3.12 -7.40
C PHE A 135 14.66 -3.45 -8.42
N SER A 136 14.38 -4.33 -9.39
CA SER A 136 15.32 -4.65 -10.48
C SER A 136 15.64 -3.46 -11.40
N ARG A 137 14.87 -2.37 -11.31
CA ARG A 137 14.93 -1.23 -12.22
C ARG A 137 15.24 0.10 -11.54
N LEU A 138 15.32 0.13 -10.20
CA LEU A 138 15.66 1.36 -9.49
C LEU A 138 17.09 1.82 -9.83
N PRO A 139 17.30 3.14 -10.03
CA PRO A 139 18.64 3.68 -10.17
C PRO A 139 19.44 3.36 -8.90
N PHE A 140 20.75 3.14 -9.04
CA PHE A 140 21.64 2.73 -7.95
C PHE A 140 21.42 1.30 -7.41
N SER A 141 20.64 0.47 -8.11
CA SER A 141 20.62 -0.98 -7.89
C SER A 141 21.98 -1.66 -8.18
N SER A 142 22.98 -0.93 -8.66
CA SER A 142 24.35 -1.37 -8.92
C SER A 142 25.15 -1.71 -7.65
N THR A 143 24.76 -1.20 -6.48
CA THR A 143 25.42 -1.51 -5.21
C THR A 143 24.63 -2.54 -4.41
N LEU A 144 24.80 -3.82 -4.76
CA LEU A 144 24.62 -5.02 -3.91
C LEU A 144 23.22 -5.35 -3.33
N SER A 145 22.31 -4.40 -3.12
CA SER A 145 21.09 -4.63 -2.35
C SER A 145 20.02 -5.40 -3.12
N THR A 146 19.78 -5.07 -4.39
CA THR A 146 18.64 -5.63 -5.13
C THR A 146 18.76 -7.13 -5.37
N LYS A 147 19.93 -7.61 -5.83
CA LYS A 147 20.13 -9.05 -6.06
C LYS A 147 20.00 -9.88 -4.78
N VAL A 148 20.41 -9.32 -3.63
CA VAL A 148 20.31 -10.00 -2.34
C VAL A 148 18.87 -9.96 -1.81
N LEU A 149 18.17 -8.84 -2.00
CA LEU A 149 16.78 -8.66 -1.56
C LEU A 149 15.79 -9.51 -2.39
N THR A 150 16.04 -9.70 -3.68
CA THR A 150 15.13 -10.42 -4.59
C THR A 150 15.50 -11.88 -4.79
N ASN A 151 16.53 -12.41 -4.13
CA ASN A 151 16.88 -13.82 -4.18
C ASN A 151 16.32 -14.50 -2.91
N PRO A 152 15.03 -14.85 -2.87
CA PRO A 152 14.53 -15.69 -1.81
C PRO A 152 15.27 -17.02 -1.97
N ALA A 153 16.07 -17.40 -0.98
CA ALA A 153 16.81 -18.67 -0.91
C ALA A 153 15.91 -19.93 -0.89
N TYR A 154 14.71 -19.84 -1.45
CA TYR A 154 13.62 -20.81 -1.41
C TYR A 154 12.85 -20.89 -2.74
N SER A 155 13.45 -20.53 -3.88
CA SER A 155 12.91 -21.03 -5.15
C SER A 155 13.48 -22.44 -5.37
N PRO A 156 12.68 -23.51 -5.20
CA PRO A 156 13.17 -24.90 -5.24
C PRO A 156 13.71 -25.33 -6.61
N SER A 157 13.56 -24.49 -7.64
CA SER A 157 13.98 -24.77 -9.02
C SER A 157 15.22 -23.98 -9.48
N SER A 158 15.66 -22.96 -8.74
CA SER A 158 16.85 -22.20 -9.11
C SER A 158 18.10 -22.83 -8.49
N HIS A 159 19.08 -23.18 -9.32
CA HIS A 159 20.30 -23.89 -8.95
C HIS A 159 20.88 -23.49 -7.57
N PRO A 160 21.23 -24.45 -6.70
CA PRO A 160 21.70 -24.23 -5.33
C PRO A 160 23.05 -23.48 -5.20
N ASN A 161 23.61 -22.97 -6.29
CA ASN A 161 25.00 -22.53 -6.36
C ASN A 161 25.17 -21.00 -6.31
N SER A 162 24.12 -20.22 -6.07
CA SER A 162 24.22 -18.75 -5.95
C SER A 162 23.76 -18.21 -4.60
N THR A 163 24.41 -18.68 -3.52
CA THR A 163 24.32 -18.04 -2.21
C THR A 163 25.04 -16.69 -2.24
N SER A 164 24.38 -15.68 -2.80
CA SER A 164 24.91 -14.31 -2.77
C SER A 164 24.98 -13.83 -1.33
N VAL A 165 26.18 -13.72 -0.80
CA VAL A 165 26.42 -13.16 0.54
C VAL A 165 25.94 -11.70 0.55
N PRO A 166 25.14 -11.27 1.55
CA PRO A 166 24.76 -9.88 1.68
C PRO A 166 25.98 -8.95 1.80
N PRO A 167 25.90 -7.72 1.29
CA PRO A 167 26.98 -6.75 1.50
C PRO A 167 27.15 -6.47 3.00
N LEU A 168 28.40 -6.17 3.41
CA LEU A 168 28.73 -5.85 4.80
C LEU A 168 27.82 -4.74 5.37
N THR A 169 27.56 -3.69 4.58
CA THR A 169 26.67 -2.60 4.97
C THR A 169 25.29 -3.09 5.39
N LEU A 170 24.71 -4.05 4.65
CA LEU A 170 23.40 -4.61 4.99
C LEU A 170 23.48 -5.48 6.26
N LEU A 171 24.57 -6.21 6.45
CA LEU A 171 24.79 -6.99 7.68
C LEU A 171 24.91 -6.06 8.90
N CYS A 172 25.64 -4.95 8.79
CA CYS A 172 25.74 -3.94 9.85
C CYS A 172 24.38 -3.31 10.14
N LEU A 173 23.63 -2.90 9.11
CA LEU A 173 22.29 -2.35 9.27
C LEU A 173 21.33 -3.36 9.93
N ARG A 174 21.46 -4.66 9.65
CA ARG A 174 20.66 -5.70 10.30
C ARG A 174 20.92 -5.78 11.80
N ILE A 175 22.19 -5.71 12.22
CA ILE A 175 22.58 -5.72 13.63
C ILE A 175 22.06 -4.47 14.33
N ILE A 176 22.24 -3.31 13.71
CA ILE A 176 21.72 -2.04 14.23
C ILE A 176 20.18 -2.11 14.37
N LEU A 177 19.48 -2.66 13.38
CA LEU A 177 18.03 -2.81 13.46
C LEU A 177 17.61 -3.77 14.57
N SER A 178 18.32 -4.87 14.83
CA SER A 178 17.92 -5.76 15.93
C SER A 178 17.94 -5.06 17.28
N ASP A 179 18.83 -4.08 17.44
CA ASP A 179 19.00 -3.36 18.70
C ASP A 179 18.02 -2.16 18.82
N TYR A 180 17.78 -1.44 17.72
CA TYR A 180 17.00 -0.18 17.72
C TYR A 180 15.55 -0.33 17.24
N LEU A 181 15.18 -1.40 16.53
CA LEU A 181 13.84 -1.51 15.92
C LEU A 181 12.70 -1.48 16.94
N SER A 182 12.96 -1.92 18.18
CA SER A 182 11.98 -1.87 19.27
C SER A 182 12.12 -0.61 20.14
N SER A 183 13.22 0.13 20.04
CA SER A 183 13.45 1.34 20.85
C SER A 183 12.72 2.56 20.26
N ASP A 184 12.34 3.49 21.13
CA ASP A 184 11.87 4.82 20.75
C ASP A 184 13.03 5.70 20.24
N ASP A 185 14.26 5.40 20.65
CA ASP A 185 15.51 6.07 20.26
C ASP A 185 15.85 5.89 18.77
N PHE A 186 15.11 5.04 18.05
CA PHE A 186 15.32 4.78 16.62
C PHE A 186 15.37 6.08 15.81
N THR A 187 14.40 6.98 16.02
CA THR A 187 14.31 8.21 15.21
C THR A 187 15.26 9.29 15.71
N GLU A 188 15.44 9.38 17.03
CA GLU A 188 16.18 10.47 17.67
C GLU A 188 17.69 10.29 17.56
N ASP A 189 18.20 9.06 17.74
CA ASP A 189 19.65 8.82 17.77
C ASP A 189 20.16 8.20 16.46
N LEU A 190 19.48 7.15 16.01
CA LEU A 190 19.99 6.33 14.91
C LEU A 190 19.81 7.05 13.57
N VAL A 191 18.62 7.55 13.25
CA VAL A 191 18.36 8.15 11.93
C VAL A 191 19.27 9.34 11.66
N LEU A 192 19.52 10.19 12.66
CA LEU A 192 20.40 11.35 12.52
C LEU A 192 21.83 10.96 12.15
N SER A 193 22.28 9.79 12.60
CA SER A 193 23.62 9.26 12.38
C SER A 193 23.78 8.53 11.03
N ILE A 194 22.68 8.15 10.38
CA ILE A 194 22.71 7.41 9.11
C ILE A 194 22.69 8.39 7.93
N PRO A 195 23.65 8.32 6.98
CA PRO A 195 23.61 9.08 5.73
C PRO A 195 22.35 8.79 4.88
N PRO A 196 21.84 9.76 4.09
CA PRO A 196 20.58 9.61 3.35
C PRO A 196 20.49 8.35 2.47
N HIS A 197 21.56 8.03 1.72
CA HIS A 197 21.62 6.86 0.86
C HIS A 197 21.53 5.53 1.65
N LEU A 198 22.04 5.48 2.89
CA LEU A 198 21.91 4.31 3.76
C LEU A 198 20.52 4.24 4.40
N ARG A 199 19.85 5.37 4.65
CA ARG A 199 18.43 5.37 5.09
C ARG A 199 17.54 4.77 4.01
N ARG A 200 17.81 5.08 2.73
CA ARG A 200 17.13 4.46 1.59
C ARG A 200 17.35 2.94 1.54
N ASP A 201 18.59 2.48 1.72
CA ASP A 201 18.88 1.05 1.72
C ASP A 201 18.20 0.34 2.91
N LEU A 202 18.19 1.00 4.07
CA LEU A 202 17.45 0.55 5.25
C LEU A 202 15.95 0.44 4.97
N LEU A 203 15.36 1.46 4.34
CA LEU A 203 13.96 1.51 3.94
C LEU A 203 13.60 0.34 3.01
N ARG A 204 14.43 0.04 2.01
CA ARG A 204 14.24 -1.10 1.10
C ARG A 204 14.34 -2.45 1.81
N TYR A 205 15.29 -2.59 2.75
CA TYR A 205 15.46 -3.81 3.54
C TYR A 205 14.28 -4.06 4.47
N THR A 206 13.90 -3.07 5.27
CA THR A 206 12.79 -3.20 6.23
C THR A 206 11.48 -3.44 5.51
N THR A 207 11.24 -2.78 4.38
CA THR A 207 10.08 -3.05 3.51
C THR A 207 9.88 -4.55 3.21
N ILE A 208 10.95 -5.31 2.96
CA ILE A 208 10.84 -6.74 2.68
C ILE A 208 10.75 -7.55 3.96
N HIS A 209 11.63 -7.32 4.93
CA HIS A 209 11.75 -8.22 6.07
C HIS A 209 10.88 -7.82 7.26
N TYR A 210 10.83 -6.53 7.58
CA TYR A 210 10.18 -5.97 8.78
C TYR A 210 9.57 -4.59 8.46
N PRO A 211 8.41 -4.52 7.78
CA PRO A 211 7.79 -3.24 7.41
C PRO A 211 7.65 -2.33 8.61
N LEU A 212 8.16 -1.10 8.48
CA LEU A 212 8.19 -0.15 9.58
C LEU A 212 6.79 0.44 9.84
N PRO A 213 6.41 0.68 11.11
CA PRO A 213 5.24 1.49 11.41
C PRO A 213 5.43 2.92 10.89
N SER A 214 4.33 3.60 10.55
CA SER A 214 4.34 4.93 9.93
C SER A 214 5.25 5.94 10.65
N ALA A 215 5.28 5.95 11.98
CA ALA A 215 6.13 6.86 12.75
C ALA A 215 7.63 6.67 12.44
N LYS A 216 8.13 5.42 12.45
CA LYS A 216 9.53 5.11 12.15
C LYS A 216 9.85 5.24 10.66
N LEU A 217 8.89 4.91 9.80
CA LEU A 217 9.00 5.10 8.35
C LEU A 217 9.22 6.58 7.99
N PHE A 218 8.37 7.47 8.50
CA PHE A 218 8.51 8.90 8.26
C PHE A 218 9.69 9.51 9.02
N GLY A 219 10.10 8.90 10.14
CA GLY A 219 11.35 9.24 10.82
C GLY A 219 12.58 9.05 9.93
N LEU A 220 12.62 8.01 9.09
CA LEU A 220 13.71 7.78 8.12
C LEU A 220 13.73 8.77 6.96
N CYS A 221 12.61 9.43 6.68
CA CYS A 221 12.49 10.37 5.59
C CYS A 221 13.12 11.72 5.94
N GLU A 222 13.67 12.40 4.95
CA GLU A 222 14.11 13.79 5.06
C GLU A 222 12.90 14.73 5.24
N PRO A 223 13.09 16.04 5.54
CA PRO A 223 12.00 16.99 5.67
C PRO A 223 11.05 17.05 4.46
N ASP A 224 11.54 16.67 3.27
CA ASP A 224 10.79 16.57 2.03
C ASP A 224 9.91 15.31 1.94
N GLY A 225 9.99 14.42 2.93
CA GLY A 225 9.13 13.26 3.08
C GLY A 225 9.59 12.02 2.31
N HIS A 226 10.86 11.95 1.92
CA HIS A 226 11.44 10.77 1.27
C HIS A 226 12.88 10.51 1.74
N ALA A 227 13.38 9.29 1.54
CA ALA A 227 14.78 8.93 1.78
C ALA A 227 15.51 8.86 0.44
N ASP A 228 16.36 9.85 0.16
CA ASP A 228 17.19 9.91 -1.07
C ASP A 228 16.36 9.71 -2.36
N GLY A 229 15.28 10.47 -2.50
CA GLY A 229 14.36 10.41 -3.64
C GLY A 229 13.34 9.27 -3.63
N GLU A 230 13.31 8.43 -2.58
CA GLU A 230 12.41 7.25 -2.51
C GLU A 230 11.48 7.26 -1.29
N LEU A 231 10.25 6.79 -1.51
CA LEU A 231 9.26 6.53 -0.46
C LEU A 231 8.62 5.18 -0.70
N ILE A 232 8.69 4.31 0.31
CA ILE A 232 8.13 2.97 0.28
C ILE A 232 7.21 2.79 1.48
N VAL A 233 5.92 2.60 1.23
CA VAL A 233 4.89 2.41 2.27
C VAL A 233 4.31 1.02 2.12
N VAL A 234 4.36 0.23 3.19
CA VAL A 234 3.95 -1.18 3.18
C VAL A 234 2.98 -1.48 4.31
N GLY A 235 1.89 -2.14 3.97
CA GLY A 235 0.93 -2.72 4.90
C GLY A 235 -0.43 -2.02 4.91
N PRO A 236 -1.48 -2.71 5.36
CA PRO A 236 -2.86 -2.21 5.35
C PRO A 236 -3.10 -1.09 6.36
N SER A 237 -2.38 -1.12 7.47
CA SER A 237 -2.46 -0.10 8.53
C SER A 237 -1.56 1.12 8.26
N ALA A 238 -0.65 1.01 7.29
CA ALA A 238 0.16 2.15 6.87
C ALA A 238 -0.73 3.12 6.09
N SER A 239 -0.47 4.42 6.20
CA SER A 239 -1.21 5.43 5.46
C SER A 239 -0.28 6.53 4.97
N LEU A 240 -0.48 6.89 3.70
CA LEU A 240 0.15 8.06 3.11
C LEU A 240 -0.63 9.30 3.54
N GLN A 241 0.05 10.28 4.14
CA GLN A 241 -0.60 11.52 4.55
C GLN A 241 -1.13 12.27 3.31
N SER A 242 -2.36 12.79 3.39
CA SER A 242 -3.03 13.43 2.23
C SER A 242 -2.31 14.69 1.73
N ASN A 243 -1.51 15.31 2.57
CA ASN A 243 -0.71 16.50 2.33
C ASN A 243 0.80 16.19 2.16
N HIS A 244 1.19 14.91 2.08
CA HIS A 244 2.61 14.51 2.05
C HIS A 244 3.41 15.18 0.94
N PHE A 245 2.78 15.38 -0.22
CA PHE A 245 3.44 15.97 -1.39
C PHE A 245 3.26 17.50 -1.50
N ARG A 246 2.57 18.14 -0.55
CA ARG A 246 2.29 19.59 -0.58
C ARG A 246 3.33 20.43 0.16
N THR A 247 4.47 19.83 0.51
CA THR A 247 5.44 20.39 1.46
C THR A 247 6.04 21.75 1.05
N HIS A 248 5.98 22.14 -0.23
CA HIS A 248 6.45 23.45 -0.68
C HIS A 248 5.61 24.64 -0.22
N ASP A 249 4.37 24.43 0.25
CA ASP A 249 3.53 25.53 0.76
C ASP A 249 3.74 25.80 2.25
N ARG A 250 4.72 25.18 2.92
CA ARG A 250 5.07 25.63 4.27
C ARG A 250 5.54 27.07 4.15
N PRO A 251 4.79 28.06 4.67
CA PRO A 251 5.31 29.41 4.73
C PRO A 251 6.64 29.27 5.46
N GLN A 252 7.73 29.68 4.80
CA GLN A 252 8.97 29.99 5.52
C GLN A 252 8.48 30.69 6.77
N ARG A 253 8.65 30.07 7.93
CA ARG A 253 8.38 30.75 9.19
C ARG A 253 9.31 31.94 9.10
N GLU A 254 8.74 33.09 8.69
CA GLU A 254 9.40 34.37 8.74
C GLU A 254 9.98 34.39 10.13
N HIS A 255 11.31 34.35 10.20
CA HIS A 255 12.03 34.53 11.42
C HIS A 255 11.57 35.88 11.97
N GLN A 256 10.52 35.83 12.78
CA GLN A 256 10.01 36.94 13.53
C GLN A 256 11.11 37.30 14.52
N ASP A 257 11.93 38.26 14.09
CA ASP A 257 12.45 39.36 14.89
C ASP A 257 12.68 39.03 16.37
N GLY A 258 13.60 38.11 16.61
CA GLY A 258 14.23 37.90 17.89
C GLY A 258 15.71 38.17 17.73
N PHE A 259 16.12 39.42 17.92
CA PHE A 259 17.50 39.88 18.05
C PHE A 259 18.40 38.82 18.72
N SER A 260 19.20 38.11 17.93
CA SER A 260 20.41 37.45 18.41
C SER A 260 21.55 37.94 17.55
N GLU A 261 22.26 38.90 18.13
CA GLU A 261 23.51 39.44 17.62
C GLU A 261 24.50 38.31 17.29
N GLY A 262 25.10 38.38 16.10
CA GLY A 262 26.54 38.14 15.97
C GLY A 262 27.03 36.71 15.76
N VAL A 263 26.33 35.88 14.99
CA VAL A 263 27.02 34.80 14.27
C VAL A 263 26.94 35.10 12.78
N GLU A 264 27.89 35.89 12.30
CA GLU A 264 28.23 35.98 10.89
C GLU A 264 28.62 34.57 10.41
N ILE A 265 27.65 33.81 9.92
CA ILE A 265 27.95 32.64 9.09
C ILE A 265 28.59 33.23 7.84
N ALA A 266 29.91 33.21 7.79
CA ALA A 266 30.71 33.70 6.68
C ALA A 266 30.26 33.02 5.38
N ILE A 267 29.49 33.75 4.57
CA ILE A 267 29.09 33.38 3.20
C ILE A 267 30.25 33.76 2.26
N ASP A 268 31.48 33.34 2.58
CA ASP A 268 32.67 33.81 1.85
C ASP A 268 33.55 32.68 1.30
N ASP A 269 33.03 31.45 1.23
CA ASP A 269 33.74 30.32 0.62
C ASP A 269 32.86 29.56 -0.39
N LEU A 270 32.16 30.31 -1.25
CA LEU A 270 31.57 29.82 -2.50
C LEU A 270 32.68 29.54 -3.52
N SER A 271 33.57 28.60 -3.18
CA SER A 271 34.48 27.99 -4.13
C SER A 271 33.65 27.40 -5.28
N TRP A 272 33.88 27.88 -6.50
CA TRP A 272 33.21 27.41 -7.72
C TRP A 272 33.51 25.92 -8.03
N ASP A 273 34.48 25.33 -7.35
CA ASP A 273 34.83 23.90 -7.39
C ASP A 273 34.27 23.10 -6.21
N SER A 274 33.58 23.73 -5.25
CA SER A 274 32.76 22.98 -4.29
C SER A 274 31.65 22.31 -5.09
N PRO A 275 31.57 20.95 -5.13
CA PRO A 275 30.56 20.26 -5.91
C PRO A 275 29.22 20.88 -5.55
N ALA A 276 28.44 21.32 -6.55
CA ALA A 276 27.13 21.93 -6.34
C ALA A 276 26.20 20.94 -5.61
N THR A 277 26.30 20.86 -4.29
CA THR A 277 25.70 19.80 -3.46
C THR A 277 24.98 20.42 -2.28
N THR A 278 23.94 21.19 -2.54
CA THR A 278 23.00 21.59 -1.49
C THR A 278 21.54 21.41 -1.85
N LEU A 279 21.21 21.11 -3.12
CA LEU A 279 19.83 20.80 -3.47
C LEU A 279 19.51 19.34 -3.12
N PRO A 280 18.45 19.08 -2.33
CA PRO A 280 18.02 17.73 -2.02
C PRO A 280 17.66 16.98 -3.32
N PRO A 281 17.92 15.66 -3.37
CA PRO A 281 17.59 14.86 -4.54
C PRO A 281 16.07 14.89 -4.80
N PRO A 282 15.62 15.03 -6.05
CA PRO A 282 14.20 15.12 -6.35
C PRO A 282 13.50 13.80 -6.05
N PHE A 283 12.27 13.88 -5.55
CA PHE A 283 11.44 12.71 -5.32
C PHE A 283 11.07 12.00 -6.62
N HIS A 284 11.57 10.78 -6.82
CA HIS A 284 11.45 10.08 -8.10
C HIS A 284 10.87 8.66 -8.00
N THR A 285 10.85 8.06 -6.80
CA THR A 285 10.35 6.68 -6.59
C THR A 285 9.25 6.64 -5.53
N LEU A 286 8.06 6.15 -5.91
CA LEU A 286 6.96 5.88 -4.98
C LEU A 286 6.55 4.40 -5.07
N ILE A 287 6.57 3.71 -3.94
CA ILE A 287 6.15 2.32 -3.84
C ILE A 287 5.10 2.18 -2.73
N LEU A 288 3.93 1.69 -3.07
CA LEU A 288 2.84 1.38 -2.15
C LEU A 288 2.52 -0.11 -2.25
N LEU A 289 2.61 -0.83 -1.13
CA LEU A 289 2.35 -2.27 -1.09
C LEU A 289 1.29 -2.59 -0.05
N SER A 290 0.12 -3.06 -0.49
CA SER A 290 -1.01 -3.37 0.38
C SER A 290 -1.48 -2.18 1.23
N THR A 291 -1.18 -0.96 0.78
CA THR A 291 -1.48 0.30 1.47
C THR A 291 -2.62 1.02 0.76
N PRO A 292 -3.66 1.51 1.47
CA PRO A 292 -4.71 2.30 0.83
C PRO A 292 -4.14 3.63 0.30
N LEU A 293 -4.37 3.93 -0.98
CA LEU A 293 -4.03 5.22 -1.58
C LEU A 293 -5.24 6.16 -1.51
N PRO A 294 -5.21 7.23 -0.69
CA PRO A 294 -6.32 8.17 -0.64
C PRO A 294 -6.50 8.85 -2.01
N LEU A 295 -7.69 8.77 -2.60
CA LEU A 295 -7.99 9.43 -3.88
C LEU A 295 -7.61 10.93 -3.93
N PRO A 296 -7.73 11.72 -2.84
CA PRO A 296 -7.28 13.12 -2.84
C PRO A 296 -5.77 13.32 -3.00
N SER A 297 -4.95 12.30 -2.72
CA SER A 297 -3.48 12.38 -2.84
C SER A 297 -2.96 12.13 -4.26
N ILE A 298 -3.76 11.49 -5.12
CA ILE A 298 -3.41 11.23 -6.52
C ILE A 298 -3.07 12.52 -7.29
N PRO A 299 -3.91 13.58 -7.28
CA PRO A 299 -3.58 14.82 -7.99
C PRO A 299 -2.38 15.58 -7.41
N SER A 300 -1.91 15.23 -6.21
CA SER A 300 -0.69 15.80 -5.61
C SER A 300 0.57 14.98 -5.88
N LEU A 301 0.50 13.91 -6.66
CA LEU A 301 1.69 13.14 -7.04
C LEU A 301 2.69 14.05 -7.78
N PRO A 302 3.97 14.08 -7.39
CA PRO A 302 4.95 14.93 -8.04
C PRO A 302 5.23 14.49 -9.49
N ALA A 303 5.34 15.47 -10.39
CA ALA A 303 5.64 15.20 -11.80
C ALA A 303 7.05 14.64 -12.04
N THR A 304 7.92 14.72 -11.02
CA THR A 304 9.29 14.17 -10.98
C THR A 304 9.32 12.64 -10.82
N LEU A 305 8.19 12.00 -10.52
CA LEU A 305 8.11 10.55 -10.40
C LEU A 305 8.47 9.84 -11.70
N THR A 306 9.47 8.97 -11.61
CA THR A 306 9.94 8.10 -12.70
C THR A 306 9.63 6.62 -12.43
N HIS A 307 9.54 6.24 -11.16
CA HIS A 307 9.32 4.86 -10.72
C HIS A 307 8.11 4.80 -9.79
N VAL A 308 7.05 4.14 -10.22
CA VAL A 308 5.82 4.00 -9.42
C VAL A 308 5.42 2.54 -9.35
N ALA A 309 5.29 2.01 -8.14
CA ALA A 309 4.73 0.69 -7.88
C ALA A 309 3.52 0.81 -6.95
N LEU A 310 2.37 0.36 -7.42
CA LEU A 310 1.08 0.44 -6.73
C LEU A 310 0.55 -0.99 -6.62
N LEU A 311 1.03 -1.71 -5.61
CA LEU A 311 0.96 -3.16 -5.52
C LEU A 311 -0.12 -3.58 -4.52
N SER A 312 -0.96 -4.53 -4.91
CA SER A 312 -1.97 -5.12 -4.01
C SER A 312 -2.82 -4.07 -3.26
N LEU A 313 -3.20 -2.99 -3.94
CA LEU A 313 -4.01 -1.94 -3.32
C LEU A 313 -5.40 -2.48 -2.98
N PRO A 314 -5.95 -2.13 -1.80
CA PRO A 314 -7.26 -2.62 -1.36
C PRO A 314 -8.43 -2.07 -2.20
N SER A 315 -8.22 -0.96 -2.92
CA SER A 315 -9.25 -0.30 -3.70
C SER A 315 -8.75 0.13 -5.08
N PRO A 316 -9.63 0.18 -6.09
CA PRO A 316 -9.28 0.61 -7.43
C PRO A 316 -8.89 2.09 -7.46
N ILE A 317 -7.89 2.41 -8.27
CA ILE A 317 -7.41 3.78 -8.47
C ILE A 317 -7.65 4.26 -9.92
N PRO A 318 -7.86 5.58 -10.14
CA PRO A 318 -8.05 6.15 -11.47
C PRO A 318 -6.75 6.21 -12.29
N ILE A 319 -6.21 5.06 -12.70
CA ILE A 319 -4.93 4.94 -13.44
C ILE A 319 -4.87 5.78 -14.72
N HIS A 320 -6.01 6.04 -15.36
CA HIS A 320 -6.13 6.86 -16.57
C HIS A 320 -5.70 8.33 -16.35
N ARG A 321 -5.58 8.79 -15.10
CA ARG A 321 -5.10 10.14 -14.77
C ARG A 321 -3.59 10.23 -14.63
N LEU A 322 -2.93 9.11 -14.32
CA LEU A 322 -1.49 9.07 -14.07
C LEU A 322 -0.64 9.60 -15.24
N PRO A 323 -0.99 9.40 -16.53
CA PRO A 323 -0.23 9.98 -17.64
C PRO A 323 -0.16 11.50 -17.65
N MET A 324 -1.13 12.19 -17.06
CA MET A 324 -1.10 13.65 -16.92
C MET A 324 -0.31 14.10 -15.70
N LEU A 325 -0.29 13.30 -14.64
CA LEU A 325 0.29 13.64 -13.35
C LEU A 325 1.78 13.29 -13.29
N CYS A 326 2.15 12.13 -13.82
CA CYS A 326 3.52 11.61 -13.82
C CYS A 326 3.96 11.36 -15.28
N PRO A 327 4.25 12.41 -16.07
CA PRO A 327 4.62 12.26 -17.48
C PRO A 327 5.99 11.61 -17.69
N LEU A 328 6.85 11.61 -16.65
CA LEU A 328 8.22 11.10 -16.69
C LEU A 328 8.35 9.63 -16.28
N LEU A 329 7.24 8.90 -16.11
CA LEU A 329 7.29 7.50 -15.70
C LEU A 329 8.09 6.63 -16.67
N VAL A 330 9.04 5.89 -16.10
CA VAL A 330 9.89 4.86 -16.72
C VAL A 330 9.40 3.48 -16.33
N VAL A 331 9.05 3.29 -15.05
CA VAL A 331 8.52 2.02 -14.54
C VAL A 331 7.17 2.25 -13.87
N LEU A 332 6.17 1.49 -14.30
CA LEU A 332 4.86 1.43 -13.66
C LEU A 332 4.53 -0.03 -13.30
N ASP A 333 4.54 -0.37 -12.02
CA ASP A 333 4.17 -1.69 -11.54
C ASP A 333 2.79 -1.66 -10.87
N LEU A 334 1.82 -2.35 -11.46
CA LEU A 334 0.45 -2.51 -10.96
C LEU A 334 0.17 -3.98 -10.57
N SER A 335 1.21 -4.75 -10.26
CA SER A 335 1.07 -6.17 -9.93
C SER A 335 0.21 -6.40 -8.67
N PHE A 336 -0.42 -7.58 -8.62
CA PHE A 336 -1.21 -8.12 -7.50
C PHE A 336 -2.47 -7.33 -7.12
N ASN A 337 -2.94 -6.43 -7.97
CA ASN A 337 -4.21 -5.73 -7.77
C ASN A 337 -5.40 -6.58 -8.24
N SER A 338 -6.27 -6.99 -7.32
CA SER A 338 -7.48 -7.78 -7.64
C SER A 338 -8.44 -7.04 -8.58
N TRP A 339 -8.57 -5.72 -8.42
CA TRP A 339 -9.47 -4.89 -9.23
C TRP A 339 -9.06 -4.80 -10.71
N ILE A 340 -7.80 -5.12 -11.06
CA ILE A 340 -7.39 -5.25 -12.46
C ILE A 340 -8.01 -6.49 -13.11
N ARG A 341 -8.21 -7.56 -12.33
CA ARG A 341 -8.83 -8.80 -12.80
C ARG A 341 -10.30 -8.59 -13.17
N GLU A 342 -11.01 -7.85 -12.32
CA GLU A 342 -12.45 -7.65 -12.45
C GLU A 342 -12.80 -6.58 -13.50
N VAL A 343 -11.95 -5.55 -13.63
CA VAL A 343 -12.26 -4.37 -14.45
C VAL A 343 -11.08 -4.01 -15.37
N PRO A 344 -10.79 -4.81 -16.40
CA PRO A 344 -9.78 -4.46 -17.42
C PRO A 344 -10.14 -3.16 -18.17
N ALA A 345 -11.40 -2.70 -18.07
CA ALA A 345 -11.85 -1.42 -18.61
C ALA A 345 -11.04 -0.23 -18.09
N GLY A 346 -10.46 -0.30 -16.89
CA GLY A 346 -9.56 0.73 -16.36
C GLY A 346 -8.33 0.93 -17.25
N LEU A 347 -7.66 -0.16 -17.62
CA LEU A 347 -6.48 -0.15 -18.51
C LEU A 347 -6.87 0.28 -19.93
N LYS A 348 -8.08 -0.07 -20.37
CA LYS A 348 -8.61 0.34 -21.68
C LYS A 348 -8.84 1.85 -21.79
N ARG A 349 -8.91 2.60 -20.70
CA ARG A 349 -9.08 4.06 -20.72
C ARG A 349 -7.75 4.83 -20.69
N VAL A 350 -6.64 4.16 -20.42
CA VAL A 350 -5.34 4.80 -20.31
C VAL A 350 -4.84 5.21 -21.71
N ASP A 351 -4.43 6.47 -21.83
CA ASP A 351 -3.74 7.01 -23.01
C ASP A 351 -2.24 6.71 -22.90
N TRP A 352 -1.87 5.49 -23.27
CA TRP A 352 -0.49 4.98 -23.17
C TRP A 352 0.52 5.78 -24.00
N GLY A 353 0.08 6.53 -25.02
CA GLY A 353 0.95 7.35 -25.86
C GLY A 353 1.53 8.57 -25.13
N ARG A 354 0.97 8.97 -23.99
CA ARG A 354 1.46 10.10 -23.18
C ARG A 354 2.73 9.78 -22.42
N TRP A 355 2.96 8.52 -22.06
CA TRP A 355 4.15 8.09 -21.33
C TRP A 355 5.31 7.77 -22.25
N ARG A 356 5.92 8.79 -22.85
CA ARG A 356 7.00 8.61 -23.84
C ARG A 356 8.23 7.89 -23.30
N ARG A 357 8.44 7.90 -21.97
CA ARG A 357 9.60 7.28 -21.30
C ARG A 357 9.30 5.96 -20.61
N LEU A 358 8.04 5.49 -20.66
CA LEU A 358 7.69 4.22 -20.01
C LEU A 358 8.42 3.09 -20.73
N GLU A 359 9.17 2.31 -19.97
CA GLU A 359 9.94 1.17 -20.45
C GLU A 359 9.32 -0.13 -19.93
N ILE A 360 8.75 -0.13 -18.72
CA ILE A 360 8.28 -1.34 -18.05
C ILE A 360 6.90 -1.15 -17.45
N LEU A 361 6.03 -2.12 -17.73
CA LEU A 361 4.68 -2.22 -17.17
C LEU A 361 4.51 -3.57 -16.45
N GLY A 362 4.46 -3.54 -15.12
CA GLY A 362 4.22 -4.73 -14.29
C GLY A 362 2.74 -5.02 -14.08
N LEU A 363 2.29 -6.23 -14.41
CA LEU A 363 0.89 -6.70 -14.32
C LEU A 363 0.78 -8.12 -13.77
N ARG A 364 1.71 -8.52 -12.88
CA ARG A 364 1.71 -9.85 -12.26
C ARG A 364 0.49 -10.02 -11.34
N GLY A 365 0.08 -11.26 -11.09
CA GLY A 365 -1.08 -11.57 -10.28
C GLY A 365 -2.41 -11.04 -10.85
N GLY A 366 -2.45 -10.55 -12.09
CA GLY A 366 -3.67 -10.14 -12.79
C GLY A 366 -4.39 -11.30 -13.48
N SER A 367 -5.46 -11.01 -14.22
CA SER A 367 -6.13 -11.96 -15.13
C SER A 367 -5.42 -12.10 -16.47
N ILE A 368 -4.54 -11.13 -16.78
CA ILE A 368 -3.85 -11.03 -18.06
C ILE A 368 -2.72 -12.06 -18.09
N ARG A 369 -2.93 -13.12 -18.88
CA ARG A 369 -1.97 -14.22 -19.09
C ARG A 369 -1.05 -13.90 -20.26
N SER A 370 0.23 -14.27 -20.13
CA SER A 370 1.19 -14.19 -21.24
C SER A 370 0.66 -14.97 -22.45
N GLY A 371 0.68 -14.35 -23.63
CA GLY A 371 0.21 -14.94 -24.90
C GLY A 371 -1.31 -15.04 -25.07
N GLY A 372 -2.12 -14.55 -24.12
CA GLY A 372 -3.57 -14.45 -24.27
C GLY A 372 -4.00 -13.29 -25.19
N GLU A 373 -5.21 -13.38 -25.76
CA GLU A 373 -5.74 -12.31 -26.64
C GLU A 373 -5.77 -10.95 -25.93
N GLU A 374 -6.17 -10.90 -24.65
CA GLU A 374 -6.18 -9.66 -23.87
C GLU A 374 -4.78 -9.06 -23.68
N TYR A 375 -3.76 -9.91 -23.51
CA TYR A 375 -2.37 -9.49 -23.40
C TYR A 375 -1.89 -8.88 -24.72
N GLU A 376 -2.15 -9.53 -25.85
CA GLU A 376 -1.75 -9.03 -27.17
C GLU A 376 -2.47 -7.71 -27.51
N GLN A 377 -3.77 -7.60 -27.22
CA GLN A 377 -4.51 -6.35 -27.38
C GLN A 377 -3.92 -5.23 -26.52
N LEU A 378 -3.56 -5.52 -25.27
CA LEU A 378 -2.91 -4.54 -24.39
C LEU A 378 -1.52 -4.15 -24.93
N ARG A 379 -0.71 -5.13 -25.32
CA ARG A 379 0.65 -4.93 -25.86
C ARG A 379 0.63 -4.03 -27.09
N VAL A 380 -0.23 -4.32 -28.07
CA VAL A 380 -0.40 -3.49 -29.28
C VAL A 380 -0.77 -2.05 -28.91
N ARG A 381 -1.65 -1.87 -27.91
CA ARG A 381 -2.09 -0.54 -27.47
C ARG A 381 -1.00 0.24 -26.74
N VAL A 382 -0.28 -0.42 -25.83
CA VAL A 382 0.80 0.20 -25.05
C VAL A 382 1.93 0.65 -25.98
N ASN A 383 2.26 -0.17 -26.99
CA ASN A 383 3.37 0.08 -27.91
C ASN A 383 2.98 0.85 -29.18
N LYS A 384 1.72 1.24 -29.32
CA LYS A 384 1.25 2.00 -30.50
C LYS A 384 2.01 3.32 -30.65
N GLY A 385 2.80 3.44 -31.71
CA GLY A 385 3.53 4.66 -32.08
C GLY A 385 4.81 4.92 -31.28
N ARG A 386 5.33 3.92 -30.55
CA ARG A 386 6.61 4.01 -29.84
C ARG A 386 7.76 3.52 -30.71
N TRP A 387 8.96 4.05 -30.45
CA TRP A 387 10.21 3.57 -31.08
C TRP A 387 10.85 2.41 -30.30
N ALA A 388 10.65 2.38 -28.98
CA ALA A 388 11.06 1.29 -28.12
C ALA A 388 9.80 0.67 -27.50
N ASP A 389 9.71 -0.65 -27.57
CA ASP A 389 8.62 -1.40 -26.96
C ASP A 389 8.72 -1.36 -25.43
N VAL A 390 7.57 -1.19 -24.78
CA VAL A 390 7.41 -1.36 -23.35
C VAL A 390 7.41 -2.86 -23.04
N GLU A 391 8.27 -3.26 -22.12
CA GLU A 391 8.30 -4.59 -21.54
C GLU A 391 7.10 -4.77 -20.61
N ILE A 392 6.17 -5.66 -20.96
CA ILE A 392 5.01 -5.98 -20.12
C ILE A 392 5.32 -7.25 -19.34
N VAL A 393 5.56 -7.10 -18.03
CA VAL A 393 5.90 -8.20 -17.13
C VAL A 393 4.62 -8.76 -16.51
N VAL A 394 4.25 -9.97 -16.90
CA VAL A 394 3.15 -10.77 -16.34
C VAL A 394 3.72 -11.99 -15.61
N ASP A 395 2.92 -12.66 -14.78
CA ASP A 395 3.39 -13.97 -14.26
C ASP A 395 3.42 -14.93 -15.46
N ASP A 396 4.58 -15.54 -15.69
CA ASP A 396 4.66 -16.67 -16.59
C ASP A 396 3.77 -17.77 -16.05
N HIS A 397 3.04 -18.44 -16.93
CA HIS A 397 2.28 -19.62 -16.57
C HIS A 397 3.27 -20.60 -15.93
N VAL A 398 3.25 -20.69 -14.61
CA VAL A 398 3.64 -21.91 -13.92
C VAL A 398 2.62 -22.90 -14.43
N VAL A 399 2.98 -23.63 -15.49
CA VAL A 399 2.34 -24.88 -15.81
C VAL A 399 2.52 -25.66 -14.53
N GLU A 400 1.48 -25.69 -13.69
CA GLU A 400 1.37 -26.71 -12.66
C GLU A 400 1.43 -28.01 -13.45
N LEU A 401 2.66 -28.54 -13.55
CA LEU A 401 2.88 -29.89 -14.02
C LEU A 401 2.03 -30.73 -13.07
N GLN A 402 0.85 -31.14 -13.55
CA GLN A 402 0.07 -32.16 -12.90
C GLN A 402 0.99 -33.37 -12.84
N LEU A 403 1.59 -33.58 -11.68
CA LEU A 403 2.30 -34.80 -11.36
C LEU A 403 1.21 -35.86 -11.24
N ASP A 404 0.97 -36.57 -12.34
CA ASP A 404 0.14 -37.78 -12.40
C ASP A 404 0.77 -38.94 -11.62
#